data_AF-A0ABD1FB45-F1
#
_entry.id   AF-A0ABD1FB45-F1
#
_cell.length_a   1.000
_cell.length_b   1.000
_cell.length_c   1.000
_cell.angle_alpha   90.00
_cell.angle_beta   90.00
_cell.angle_gamma   90.00
#
_symmetry.space_group_name_H-M   'P 1'
#
loop_
_entity.id
_entity.type
_entity.pdbx_description
1 polymer ?
#
loop_
_entity_poly.entity_id
_entity_poly.type
_entity_poly.pdbx_seq_one_letter_code
_entity_poly.pdbx_strand_id
1 'polypeptide(L)'
;MSLVPYSCSESDNASSIYILESEELNIEVNNELKKRKRSNKENWTRVKNKRLRMEGQKYLGFNKTEDGKIQQTSERIARSLKPACKSEACRKSTKRRCIEFSKRIRKNIFHKFWKDMNWKERKIFVNSLVLKKSTVRKTCTGQESRRNTTFHYFLHTY
;
A
#
# COMPACT_ATOMS: atom_id res chain seq x y z
N MET A 1 -17.83 64.88 33.80
CA MET A 1 -17.94 64.86 35.27
C MET A 1 -17.68 63.41 35.69
N SER A 2 -16.46 63.15 36.17
CA SER A 2 -16.12 62.80 37.59
C SER A 2 -16.27 61.28 37.82
N LEU A 3 -15.29 60.48 38.30
CA LEU A 3 -14.02 60.67 38.99
C LEU A 3 -13.18 59.37 38.82
N VAL A 4 -11.87 59.51 39.05
CA VAL A 4 -10.81 58.50 39.31
C VAL A 4 -11.06 57.76 40.66
N PRO A 5 -10.16 56.94 41.24
CA PRO A 5 -9.28 55.86 40.76
C PRO A 5 -9.37 54.53 41.60
N TYR A 6 -8.69 53.49 41.12
CA TYR A 6 -7.99 52.38 41.82
C TYR A 6 -8.17 52.16 43.35
N SER A 7 -8.40 50.91 43.77
CA SER A 7 -7.45 50.11 44.60
C SER A 7 -8.01 48.74 45.02
N CYS A 8 -7.06 47.83 45.25
CA CYS A 8 -7.18 46.41 45.56
C CYS A 8 -7.46 46.16 47.05
N SER A 9 -8.22 45.10 47.39
CA SER A 9 -8.05 44.38 48.64
C SER A 9 -8.47 42.91 48.52
N GLU A 10 -7.51 42.04 48.83
CA GLU A 10 -7.69 40.60 49.06
C GLU A 10 -8.42 40.37 50.40
N SER A 11 -9.21 39.30 50.48
CA SER A 11 -9.23 38.40 51.65
C SER A 11 -10.03 37.14 51.35
N ASP A 12 -9.29 36.04 51.31
CA ASP A 12 -9.54 34.70 51.82
C ASP A 12 -10.95 34.33 52.29
N ASN A 13 -11.49 33.26 51.70
CA ASN A 13 -12.19 32.25 52.50
C ASN A 13 -12.02 30.85 51.88
N ALA A 14 -11.33 29.98 52.62
CA ALA A 14 -11.01 28.61 52.26
C ALA A 14 -12.03 27.64 52.89
N SER A 15 -12.62 26.76 52.08
CA SER A 15 -13.16 25.42 52.40
C SER A 15 -14.01 25.01 51.19
N SER A 16 -13.94 23.83 50.58
CA SER A 16 -13.58 22.50 51.07
C SER A 16 -13.23 21.66 49.83
N ILE A 17 -11.97 21.21 49.70
CA ILE A 17 -11.60 20.17 48.74
C ILE A 17 -11.65 18.85 49.51
N TYR A 18 -12.67 18.04 49.21
CA TYR A 18 -12.79 16.69 49.74
C TYR A 18 -11.65 15.84 49.19
N ILE A 19 -10.78 15.39 50.09
CA ILE A 19 -9.73 14.40 49.85
C ILE A 19 -10.40 13.02 49.87
N LEU A 20 -10.47 12.36 48.71
CA LEU A 20 -10.82 10.94 48.63
C LEU A 20 -9.51 10.14 48.66
N GLU A 21 -9.25 9.60 49.84
CA GLU A 21 -8.22 8.63 50.16
C GLU A 21 -8.42 7.39 49.28
N SER A 22 -7.50 7.15 48.34
CA SER A 22 -7.48 5.93 47.53
C SER A 22 -6.25 5.13 47.89
N GLU A 23 -6.50 3.91 48.38
CA GLU A 23 -5.52 2.95 48.88
C GLU A 23 -4.42 2.72 47.83
N GLU A 24 -3.17 3.01 48.20
CA GLU A 24 -2.01 2.70 47.38
C GLU A 24 -1.82 1.19 47.29
N LEU A 25 -2.21 0.61 46.15
CA LEU A 25 -1.78 -0.73 45.76
C LEU A 25 -0.27 -0.70 45.49
N ASN A 26 0.51 -1.19 46.46
CA ASN A 26 1.93 -1.49 46.29
C ASN A 26 2.10 -2.57 45.20
N ILE A 27 2.26 -2.13 43.95
CA ILE A 27 2.74 -2.98 42.88
C ILE A 27 4.24 -3.14 43.09
N GLU A 28 4.63 -4.25 43.71
CA GLU A 28 6.03 -4.69 43.75
C GLU A 28 6.52 -4.84 42.29
N VAL A 29 7.24 -3.82 41.81
CA VAL A 29 7.90 -3.86 40.51
C VAL A 29 9.09 -4.79 40.66
N ASN A 30 8.83 -6.08 40.40
CA ASN A 30 9.87 -7.08 40.28
C ASN A 30 10.75 -6.71 39.06
N ASN A 31 11.85 -6.01 39.34
CA ASN A 31 12.85 -5.53 38.37
C ASN A 31 13.72 -6.69 37.86
N GLU A 32 13.10 -7.80 37.46
CA GLU A 32 13.80 -8.75 36.63
C GLU A 32 14.10 -8.06 35.29
N LEU A 33 15.40 -7.84 35.01
CA LEU A 33 15.88 -7.39 33.72
C LEU A 33 15.36 -8.35 32.64
N LYS A 34 14.21 -8.01 32.03
CA LYS A 34 13.61 -8.78 30.95
C LYS A 34 14.66 -8.91 29.86
N LYS A 35 15.22 -10.12 29.72
CA LYS A 35 16.12 -10.47 28.62
C LYS A 35 15.44 -10.00 27.33
N ARG A 36 16.11 -9.10 26.58
CA ARG A 36 15.56 -8.55 25.34
C ARG A 36 15.18 -9.72 24.43
N LYS A 37 13.88 -9.92 24.23
CA LYS A 37 13.37 -10.94 23.31
C LYS A 37 13.95 -10.65 21.93
N ARG A 38 14.44 -11.70 21.24
CA ARG A 38 14.94 -11.55 19.87
C ARG A 38 13.82 -10.94 19.01
N SER A 39 14.17 -9.90 18.26
CA SER A 39 13.22 -9.22 17.39
C SER A 39 12.73 -10.17 16.29
N ASN A 40 11.41 -10.28 16.13
CA ASN A 40 10.84 -11.05 15.03
C ASN A 40 11.16 -10.36 13.70
N LYS A 41 11.81 -11.08 12.79
CA LYS A 41 12.21 -10.62 11.46
C LYS A 41 11.03 -10.09 10.63
N GLU A 42 9.82 -10.60 10.84
CA GLU A 42 8.62 -10.13 10.15
C GLU A 42 8.24 -8.69 10.50
N ASN A 43 8.59 -8.27 11.71
CA ASN A 43 8.33 -6.92 12.21
C ASN A 43 9.37 -5.90 11.74
N TRP A 44 10.45 -6.35 11.10
CA TRP A 44 11.45 -5.44 10.54
C TRP A 44 10.79 -4.57 9.46
N THR A 45 10.97 -3.26 9.55
CA THR A 45 10.37 -2.26 8.64
C THR A 45 10.54 -2.64 7.17
N ARG A 46 11.73 -3.13 6.79
CA ARG A 46 12.02 -3.57 5.42
C ARG A 46 11.20 -4.78 5.00
N VAL A 47 11.03 -5.77 5.88
CA VAL A 47 10.26 -6.99 5.63
C VAL A 47 8.77 -6.67 5.57
N LYS A 48 8.26 -5.90 6.54
CA LYS A 48 6.88 -5.41 6.56
C LYS A 48 6.53 -4.61 5.31
N ASN A 49 7.34 -3.62 4.92
CA ASN A 49 7.10 -2.83 3.71
C ASN A 49 7.22 -3.64 2.42
N LYS A 50 8.10 -4.66 2.38
CA LYS A 50 8.15 -5.60 1.26
C LYS A 50 6.82 -6.36 1.13
N ARG A 51 6.28 -6.88 2.24
CA ARG A 51 4.97 -7.56 2.26
C ARG A 51 3.84 -6.61 1.84
N LEU A 52 3.78 -5.40 2.40
CA LEU A 52 2.76 -4.40 2.02
C LEU A 52 2.82 -4.04 0.54
N ARG A 53 4.02 -3.82 -0.01
CA ARG A 53 4.23 -3.58 -1.44
C ARG A 53 3.75 -4.78 -2.28
N MET A 54 4.04 -5.99 -1.83
CA MET A 54 3.57 -7.21 -2.49
C MET A 54 2.05 -7.24 -2.51
N GLU A 55 1.38 -7.00 -1.40
CA GLU A 55 -0.09 -7.01 -1.29
C GLU A 55 -0.80 -5.81 -1.94
N GLY A 56 -0.04 -4.91 -2.57
CA GLY A 56 -0.56 -3.67 -3.15
C GLY A 56 -1.12 -2.70 -2.11
N GLN A 57 -0.70 -2.78 -0.85
CA GLN A 57 -1.15 -1.90 0.23
C GLN A 57 -0.30 -0.63 0.31
N LYS A 58 -0.73 0.33 1.15
CA LYS A 58 0.07 1.50 1.49
C LYS A 58 1.36 1.04 2.17
N TYR A 59 2.50 1.58 1.76
CA TYR A 59 3.81 1.23 2.34
C TYR A 59 4.76 2.42 2.32
N LEU A 60 5.84 2.36 3.10
CA LEU A 60 6.89 3.38 3.08
C LEU A 60 7.99 3.00 2.08
N GLY A 61 8.28 3.89 1.14
CA GLY A 61 9.38 3.81 0.19
C GLY A 61 10.56 4.67 0.61
N PHE A 62 11.69 4.48 -0.07
CA PHE A 62 12.88 5.29 0.14
C PHE A 62 12.74 6.65 -0.54
N ASN A 63 13.18 7.70 0.16
CA ASN A 63 13.34 9.04 -0.37
C ASN A 63 14.55 9.71 0.27
N LYS A 64 15.06 10.76 -0.38
CA LYS A 64 16.12 11.61 0.17
C LYS A 64 15.47 12.61 1.13
N THR A 65 15.97 12.69 2.37
CA THR A 65 15.59 13.72 3.33
C THR A 65 16.26 15.05 2.98
N GLU A 66 15.83 16.12 3.63
CA GLU A 66 16.42 17.46 3.46
C GLU A 66 17.93 17.45 3.78
N ASP A 67 18.35 16.65 4.77
CA ASP A 67 19.77 16.41 5.13
C ASP A 67 20.55 15.57 4.10
N GLY A 68 19.93 15.20 2.99
CA GLY A 68 20.52 14.41 1.92
C GLY A 68 20.64 12.90 2.19
N LYS A 69 20.17 12.41 3.34
CA LYS A 69 20.19 10.98 3.70
C LYS A 69 19.04 10.24 3.04
N ILE A 70 19.28 8.99 2.60
CA ILE A 70 18.22 8.13 2.06
C ILE A 70 17.52 7.43 3.23
N GLN A 71 16.23 7.72 3.44
CA GLN A 71 15.41 7.11 4.49
C GLN A 71 14.10 6.56 3.94
N GLN A 72 13.53 5.57 4.62
CA GLN A 72 12.29 4.92 4.21
C GLN A 72 11.06 5.68 4.75
N THR A 73 10.88 6.91 4.27
CA THR A 73 9.87 7.85 4.82
C THR A 73 8.75 8.17 3.83
N SER A 74 8.95 7.93 2.52
CA SER A 74 7.96 8.32 1.51
C SER A 74 6.75 7.40 1.50
N GLU A 75 5.57 7.93 1.80
CA GLU A 75 4.34 7.16 1.71
C GLU A 75 4.00 6.82 0.25
N ARG A 76 3.77 5.53 -0.02
CA ARG A 76 3.26 5.05 -1.30
C ARG A 76 1.83 4.59 -1.10
N ILE A 77 0.90 5.16 -1.85
CA ILE A 77 -0.53 4.84 -1.76
C ILE A 77 -0.81 3.38 -2.12
N ALA A 78 -1.87 2.83 -1.53
CA ALA A 78 -2.37 1.51 -1.89
C ALA A 78 -2.82 1.47 -3.36
N ARG A 79 -2.66 0.32 -4.00
CA ARG A 79 -3.19 0.10 -5.35
C ARG A 79 -4.71 0.03 -5.27
N SER A 80 -5.36 0.68 -6.22
CA SER A 80 -6.81 0.68 -6.36
C SER A 80 -7.21 0.33 -7.80
N LEU A 81 -8.36 -0.32 -7.93
CA LEU A 81 -8.94 -0.61 -9.23
C LEU A 81 -9.59 0.66 -9.79
N LYS A 82 -9.01 1.21 -10.85
CA LYS A 82 -9.52 2.40 -11.54
C LYS A 82 -10.81 2.10 -12.33
N PRO A 83 -11.61 3.12 -12.68
CA PRO A 83 -12.77 2.95 -13.55
C PRO A 83 -12.43 2.25 -14.87
N ALA A 84 -13.43 1.64 -15.51
CA ALA A 84 -13.23 1.03 -16.82
C ALA A 84 -12.86 2.11 -17.84
N CYS A 85 -12.01 1.76 -18.80
CA CYS A 85 -11.70 2.68 -19.88
C CYS A 85 -12.96 2.87 -20.75
N LYS A 86 -13.37 4.12 -20.93
CA LYS A 86 -14.51 4.52 -21.77
C LYS A 86 -14.07 5.28 -23.04
N SER A 87 -12.78 5.32 -23.34
CA SER A 87 -12.27 6.09 -24.47
C SER A 87 -12.72 5.48 -25.80
N GLU A 88 -12.91 6.32 -26.81
CA GLU A 88 -13.31 5.88 -28.14
C GLU A 88 -12.32 4.88 -28.75
N ALA A 89 -11.03 5.15 -28.53
CA ALA A 89 -9.95 4.30 -29.02
C ALA A 89 -10.05 2.86 -28.48
N CYS A 90 -10.52 2.67 -27.25
CA CYS A 90 -10.73 1.34 -26.69
C CYS A 90 -12.02 0.69 -27.21
N ARG A 91 -13.07 1.48 -27.46
CA ARG A 91 -14.33 0.98 -28.01
C ARG A 91 -14.21 0.49 -29.45
N LYS A 92 -13.45 1.22 -30.29
CA LYS A 92 -13.21 0.87 -31.69
C LYS A 92 -12.14 -0.19 -31.92
N SER A 93 -11.33 -0.50 -30.90
CA SER A 93 -10.19 -1.41 -31.07
C SER A 93 -10.60 -2.87 -30.90
N THR A 94 -10.37 -3.68 -31.93
CA THR A 94 -10.50 -5.15 -31.87
C THR A 94 -9.47 -5.82 -30.96
N LYS A 95 -8.41 -5.08 -30.55
CA LYS A 95 -7.33 -5.58 -29.71
C LYS A 95 -7.53 -5.26 -28.23
N ARG A 96 -8.36 -4.25 -27.90
CA ARG A 96 -8.56 -3.79 -26.51
C ARG A 96 -9.95 -4.18 -26.03
N ARG A 97 -10.01 -5.19 -25.20
CA ARG A 97 -11.26 -5.75 -24.67
C ARG A 97 -11.73 -5.08 -23.37
N CYS A 98 -11.50 -3.77 -23.23
CA CYS A 98 -11.76 -3.07 -21.96
C CYS A 98 -13.25 -3.07 -21.56
N ILE A 99 -14.14 -3.17 -22.54
CA ILE A 99 -15.60 -3.13 -22.36
C ILE A 99 -16.16 -4.52 -22.07
N GLU A 100 -15.50 -5.59 -22.51
CA GLU A 100 -15.96 -6.98 -22.32
C GLU A 100 -15.97 -7.40 -20.85
N PHE A 101 -15.11 -6.80 -20.00
CA PHE A 101 -15.00 -7.19 -18.60
C PHE A 101 -15.91 -6.37 -17.70
N SER A 102 -16.89 -7.05 -17.10
CA SER A 102 -17.74 -6.46 -16.06
C SER A 102 -16.92 -5.97 -14.85
N LYS A 103 -17.49 -5.03 -14.09
CA LYS A 103 -16.87 -4.52 -12.86
C LYS A 103 -16.55 -5.65 -11.86
N ARG A 104 -17.41 -6.67 -11.78
CA ARG A 104 -17.22 -7.85 -10.92
C ARG A 104 -15.98 -8.63 -11.33
N ILE A 105 -15.83 -8.96 -12.60
CA ILE A 105 -14.66 -9.71 -13.11
C ILE A 105 -13.37 -8.91 -12.87
N ARG A 106 -13.39 -7.60 -13.18
CA ARG A 106 -12.23 -6.73 -12.95
C ARG A 106 -11.83 -6.68 -11.46
N LYS A 107 -12.80 -6.66 -10.55
CA LYS A 107 -12.56 -6.71 -9.09
C LYS A 107 -11.98 -8.05 -8.67
N ASN A 108 -12.50 -9.17 -9.17
CA ASN A 108 -11.99 -10.50 -8.88
C ASN A 108 -10.51 -10.63 -9.31
N ILE A 109 -10.20 -10.28 -10.55
CA ILE A 109 -8.83 -10.31 -11.08
C ILE A 109 -7.91 -9.41 -10.24
N PHE A 110 -8.36 -8.22 -9.87
CA PHE A 110 -7.58 -7.31 -9.04
C PHE A 110 -7.27 -7.91 -7.66
N HIS A 111 -8.28 -8.48 -6.99
CA HIS A 111 -8.12 -9.09 -5.68
C HIS A 111 -7.19 -10.30 -5.76
N LYS A 112 -7.47 -11.25 -6.64
CA LYS A 112 -6.66 -12.46 -6.85
C LYS A 112 -5.20 -12.12 -7.15
N PHE A 113 -4.95 -11.14 -8.01
CA PHE A 113 -3.60 -10.75 -8.39
C PHE A 113 -2.82 -10.11 -7.22
N TRP A 114 -3.44 -9.19 -6.47
CA TRP A 114 -2.71 -8.43 -5.43
C TRP A 114 -2.76 -9.07 -4.05
N LYS A 115 -3.83 -9.77 -3.68
CA LYS A 115 -4.04 -10.34 -2.34
C LYS A 115 -3.69 -11.82 -2.28
N ASP A 116 -4.08 -12.59 -3.28
CA ASP A 116 -4.02 -14.06 -3.20
C ASP A 116 -2.74 -14.63 -3.82
N MET A 117 -1.94 -13.81 -4.52
CA MET A 117 -0.72 -14.25 -5.19
C MET A 117 0.53 -13.56 -4.65
N ASN A 118 1.60 -14.33 -4.48
CA ASN A 118 2.96 -13.84 -4.28
C ASN A 118 3.64 -13.43 -5.60
N TRP A 119 4.87 -12.92 -5.54
CA TRP A 119 5.56 -12.40 -6.75
C TRP A 119 5.85 -13.49 -7.78
N LYS A 120 6.17 -14.70 -7.34
CA LYS A 120 6.49 -15.83 -8.22
C LYS A 120 5.21 -16.29 -8.93
N GLU A 121 4.13 -16.46 -8.18
CA GLU A 121 2.81 -16.80 -8.70
C GLU A 121 2.31 -15.76 -9.69
N ARG A 122 2.49 -14.46 -9.44
CA ARG A 122 2.12 -13.41 -10.40
C ARG A 122 2.85 -13.51 -11.73
N LYS A 123 4.14 -13.85 -11.70
CA LYS A 123 4.91 -14.06 -12.93
C LYS A 123 4.36 -15.24 -13.72
N ILE A 124 4.11 -16.36 -13.04
CA ILE A 124 3.53 -17.56 -13.65
C ILE A 124 2.13 -17.24 -14.20
N PHE A 125 1.30 -16.56 -13.43
CA PHE A 125 -0.03 -16.12 -13.83
C PHE A 125 0.03 -15.25 -15.09
N VAL A 126 0.85 -14.20 -15.13
CA VAL A 126 0.97 -13.37 -16.35
C VAL A 126 1.49 -14.18 -17.54
N ASN A 127 2.48 -15.05 -17.34
CA ASN A 127 2.99 -15.90 -18.41
C ASN A 127 1.92 -16.86 -18.95
N SER A 128 1.05 -17.40 -18.09
CA SER A 128 -0.04 -18.29 -18.51
C SER A 128 -1.10 -17.60 -19.38
N LEU A 129 -1.16 -16.26 -19.33
CA LEU A 129 -2.09 -15.44 -20.12
C LEU A 129 -1.52 -15.05 -21.49
N VAL A 130 -0.27 -15.38 -21.78
CA VAL A 130 0.44 -14.99 -23.00
C VAL A 130 0.91 -16.22 -23.77
N LEU A 131 0.43 -16.36 -24.99
CA LEU A 131 0.88 -17.40 -25.91
C LEU A 131 1.81 -16.81 -26.96
N LYS A 132 3.06 -17.28 -26.99
CA LYS A 132 4.01 -16.96 -28.05
C LYS A 132 3.74 -17.87 -29.26
N LYS A 133 3.46 -17.28 -30.42
CA LYS A 133 3.33 -17.98 -31.69
C LYS A 133 4.40 -17.53 -32.67
N SER A 134 4.79 -18.39 -33.60
CA SER A 134 5.65 -18.02 -34.72
C SER A 134 4.91 -17.11 -35.71
N THR A 135 5.65 -16.26 -36.40
CA THR A 135 5.11 -15.41 -37.46
C THR A 135 4.72 -16.28 -38.65
N VAL A 136 3.44 -16.26 -39.02
CA VAL A 136 2.87 -17.10 -40.11
C VAL A 136 3.34 -16.63 -41.48
N ARG A 137 3.44 -15.32 -41.71
CA ARG A 137 3.85 -14.74 -43.00
C ARG A 137 5.20 -14.03 -42.87
N LYS A 138 6.18 -14.47 -43.65
CA LYS A 138 7.47 -13.79 -43.78
C LYS A 138 7.39 -12.85 -44.99
N THR A 139 7.72 -11.58 -44.79
CA THR A 139 7.79 -10.58 -45.87
C THR A 139 9.13 -10.57 -46.61
N CYS A 140 10.16 -11.21 -46.06
CA CYS A 140 11.49 -11.30 -46.66
C CYS A 140 11.84 -12.76 -46.95
N THR A 141 12.34 -13.04 -48.14
CA THR A 141 12.92 -14.34 -48.53
C THR A 141 14.41 -14.36 -48.18
N GLY A 142 14.87 -15.38 -47.44
CA GLY A 142 16.30 -15.68 -47.28
C GLY A 142 17.05 -15.11 -46.06
N GLN A 143 16.46 -14.22 -45.24
CA GLN A 143 17.07 -13.79 -43.98
C GLN A 143 16.15 -14.03 -42.78
N GLU A 144 16.72 -14.38 -41.62
CA GLU A 144 15.98 -14.46 -40.36
C GLU A 144 15.39 -13.08 -40.04
N SER A 145 14.07 -12.94 -40.21
CA SER A 145 13.38 -11.74 -39.79
C SER A 145 13.58 -11.52 -38.29
N ARG A 146 13.99 -10.31 -37.91
CA ARG A 146 14.02 -9.85 -36.51
C ARG A 146 12.68 -10.07 -35.78
N ARG A 147 11.58 -10.18 -36.53
CA ARG A 147 10.23 -10.43 -36.00
C ARG A 147 9.71 -11.81 -36.40
N ASN A 148 10.29 -12.84 -35.80
CA ASN A 148 9.90 -14.22 -36.02
C ASN A 148 8.73 -14.70 -35.13
N THR A 149 8.30 -13.89 -34.16
CA THR A 149 7.29 -14.28 -33.16
C THR A 149 6.26 -13.18 -32.91
N THR A 150 5.06 -13.61 -32.54
CA THR A 150 3.93 -12.79 -32.14
C THR A 150 3.35 -13.30 -30.81
N PHE A 151 2.73 -12.42 -30.05
CA PHE A 151 2.11 -12.77 -28.76
C PHE A 151 0.60 -12.63 -28.85
N HIS A 152 -0.11 -13.66 -28.43
CA HIS A 152 -1.55 -13.63 -28.21
C HIS A 152 -1.82 -13.51 -26.71
N TYR A 153 -2.72 -12.59 -26.36
CA TYR A 153 -3.07 -12.30 -24.98
C TYR A 153 -4.48 -12.81 -24.71
N PHE A 154 -4.61 -13.64 -23.69
CA PHE A 154 -5.87 -14.22 -23.23
C PHE A 154 -6.06 -13.84 -21.78
N LEU A 155 -7.21 -13.26 -21.43
CA LEU A 155 -7.58 -13.11 -20.03
C LEU A 155 -8.58 -14.22 -19.71
N HIS A 156 -8.13 -15.27 -19.01
CA HIS A 156 -9.00 -16.36 -18.60
C HIS A 156 -9.95 -15.83 -17.51
N THR A 157 -11.24 -15.82 -17.79
CA THR A 157 -12.26 -15.42 -16.83
C THR A 157 -12.58 -16.62 -15.94
N TYR A 158 -12.27 -16.51 -14.64
CA TYR A 158 -12.72 -17.43 -13.59
C TYR A 158 -13.93 -16.83 -12.87
#